data_AF-A0A524IRJ6-F1
#
_entry.id   AF-A0A524IRJ6-F1
#
_cell.length_a   1.000
_cell.length_b   1.000
_cell.length_c   1.000
_cell.angle_alpha   90.00
_cell.angle_beta   90.00
_cell.angle_gamma   90.00
#
_symmetry.space_group_name_H-M   'P 1'
#
loop_
_entity.id
_entity.type
_entity.pdbx_description
1 polymer ?
#
loop_
_entity_poly.entity_id
_entity_poly.type
_entity_poly.pdbx_seq_one_letter_code
_entity_poly.pdbx_strand_id
1 'polypeptide(L)'
;MKGKGLKRAAAVLGGGGGVLISSAALLSLVLPVNKHLVSASYVLLTTGMSALVMLLFYLTADCGGIRFPFIGKIGRNALVLYILHHLFILLLNVVLPPASPLCLVVPAAAVLLLACGGTGIFLDWKGWHVRL
;
A
#
# COMPACT_ATOMS: atom_id res chain seq x y z
N MET A 1 14.50 4.80 -26.67
CA MET A 1 15.03 4.46 -25.33
C MET A 1 14.08 3.64 -24.43
N LYS A 2 12.75 3.60 -24.67
CA LYS A 2 11.76 2.86 -23.83
C LYS A 2 12.05 1.36 -23.61
N GLY A 3 12.58 0.64 -24.61
CA GLY A 3 12.69 -0.82 -24.57
C GLY A 3 13.75 -1.41 -23.63
N LYS A 4 14.89 -0.73 -23.40
CA LYS A 4 15.96 -1.25 -22.50
C LYS A 4 15.63 -1.06 -21.03
N GLY A 5 15.02 0.08 -20.67
CA GLY A 5 14.59 0.37 -19.29
C GLY A 5 13.49 -0.58 -18.83
N LEU A 6 12.52 -0.85 -19.69
CA LEU A 6 11.42 -1.78 -19.40
C LEU A 6 11.92 -3.20 -19.12
N LYS A 7 12.82 -3.74 -19.95
CA LYS A 7 13.37 -5.09 -19.74
C LYS A 7 14.14 -5.21 -18.43
N ARG A 8 14.86 -4.15 -18.03
CA ARG A 8 15.58 -4.11 -16.75
C ARG A 8 14.62 -4.03 -15.57
N ALA A 9 13.61 -3.16 -15.63
CA ALA A 9 12.60 -3.06 -14.57
C ALA A 9 11.83 -4.36 -14.39
N ALA A 10 11.42 -5.01 -15.48
CA ALA A 10 10.77 -6.32 -15.44
C ALA A 10 11.67 -7.41 -14.86
N ALA A 11 12.96 -7.44 -15.25
CA ALA A 11 13.91 -8.39 -14.71
C ALA A 11 14.19 -8.18 -13.20
N VAL A 12 14.38 -6.94 -12.77
CA VAL A 12 14.71 -6.62 -11.38
C VAL A 12 13.50 -6.74 -10.46
N LEU A 13 12.37 -6.13 -10.82
CA LEU A 13 11.17 -6.13 -9.96
C LEU A 13 10.38 -7.43 -10.09
N GLY A 14 10.21 -7.92 -11.31
CA GLY A 14 9.48 -9.18 -11.58
C GLY A 14 10.31 -10.40 -11.18
N GLY A 15 11.55 -10.47 -11.67
CA GLY A 15 12.47 -11.55 -11.31
C GLY A 15 12.85 -11.52 -9.83
N GLY A 16 13.29 -10.37 -9.30
CA GLY A 16 13.60 -10.21 -7.88
C GLY A 16 12.39 -10.47 -6.98
N GLY A 17 11.21 -9.95 -7.32
CA GLY A 17 9.97 -10.23 -6.59
C GLY A 17 9.60 -11.71 -6.59
N GLY A 18 9.72 -12.40 -7.73
CA GLY A 18 9.49 -13.83 -7.84
C GLY A 18 10.48 -14.68 -7.02
N VAL A 19 11.76 -14.31 -7.00
CA VAL A 19 12.78 -14.96 -6.15
C VAL A 19 12.45 -14.77 -4.66
N LEU A 20 12.04 -13.57 -4.26
CA LEU A 20 11.64 -13.30 -2.87
C LEU A 20 10.41 -14.12 -2.46
N ILE A 21 9.39 -14.22 -3.31
CA ILE A 21 8.19 -15.03 -3.03
C ILE A 21 8.53 -16.53 -2.96
N SER A 22 9.32 -17.04 -3.90
CA SER A 22 9.74 -18.45 -3.89
C SER A 22 10.62 -18.78 -2.68
N SER A 23 11.53 -17.88 -2.31
CA SER A 23 12.31 -18.03 -1.07
C SER A 23 11.43 -18.00 0.18
N ALA A 24 10.38 -17.17 0.21
CA ALA A 24 9.41 -17.15 1.30
C ALA A 24 8.62 -18.46 1.39
N ALA A 25 8.23 -19.04 0.25
CA ALA A 25 7.53 -20.32 0.21
C ALA A 25 8.42 -21.48 0.71
N LEU A 26 9.70 -21.50 0.31
CA LEU A 26 10.66 -22.50 0.82
C LEU A 26 10.91 -22.32 2.33
N LEU A 27 11.08 -21.08 2.78
CA LEU A 27 11.31 -20.79 4.20
C LEU A 27 10.06 -21.05 5.04
N SER A 28 8.86 -20.97 4.45
CA SER A 28 7.59 -21.30 5.13
C SER A 28 7.53 -22.75 5.64
N LEU A 29 8.32 -23.65 5.05
CA LEU A 29 8.43 -25.05 5.46
C LEU A 29 9.14 -25.21 6.81
N VAL A 30 10.04 -24.28 7.16
CA VAL A 30 10.84 -24.30 8.40
C VAL A 30 10.29 -23.30 9.41
N LEU A 31 9.95 -22.10 8.93
CA LEU A 31 9.44 -20.99 9.72
C LEU A 31 8.07 -20.59 9.16
N PRO A 32 6.96 -20.97 9.83
CA PRO A 32 5.64 -20.65 9.34
C PRO A 32 5.46 -19.13 9.19
N VAL A 33 4.64 -18.76 8.22
CA VAL A 33 4.33 -17.35 7.93
C VAL A 33 3.50 -16.80 9.09
N ASN A 34 4.18 -16.16 10.05
CA ASN A 34 3.52 -15.58 11.21
C ASN A 34 3.62 -14.05 11.20
N LYS A 35 2.46 -13.38 11.11
CA LYS A 35 2.35 -11.91 11.12
C LYS A 35 2.71 -11.28 12.47
N HIS A 36 2.48 -11.99 13.57
CA HIS A 36 2.70 -11.46 14.93
C HIS A 36 4.17 -11.43 15.33
N LEU A 37 4.97 -12.38 14.83
CA LEU A 37 6.41 -12.45 15.10
C LEU A 37 7.25 -11.78 14.02
N VAL A 38 6.62 -11.20 12.98
CA VAL A 38 7.29 -10.66 11.79
C VAL A 38 8.33 -11.67 11.27
N SER A 39 7.89 -12.89 11.02
CA SER A 39 8.77 -13.99 10.58
C SER A 39 9.50 -13.62 9.28
N ALA A 40 10.73 -14.10 9.10
CA ALA A 40 11.51 -13.87 7.89
C ALA A 40 10.75 -14.27 6.62
N SER A 41 10.01 -15.40 6.66
CA SER A 41 9.14 -15.85 5.57
C SER A 41 8.04 -14.83 5.24
N TYR A 42 7.48 -14.16 6.25
CA TYR A 42 6.46 -13.12 6.07
C TYR A 42 7.04 -11.84 5.44
N VAL A 43 8.23 -11.41 5.87
CA VAL A 43 8.90 -10.24 5.31
C VAL A 43 9.28 -10.47 3.84
N LEU A 44 9.82 -11.65 3.52
CA LEU A 44 10.18 -12.03 2.14
C LEU A 44 8.93 -12.05 1.23
N LEU A 45 7.83 -12.64 1.72
CA LEU A 45 6.59 -12.72 0.98
C LEU A 45 6.00 -11.33 0.69
N THR A 46 5.91 -10.47 1.70
CA THR A 46 5.32 -9.13 1.57
C THR A 46 6.19 -8.21 0.72
N THR A 47 7.50 -8.30 0.84
CA THR A 47 8.45 -7.53 0.03
C THR A 47 8.42 -7.97 -1.44
N GLY A 48 8.36 -9.28 -1.70
CA GLY A 48 8.22 -9.81 -3.05
C GLY A 48 6.91 -9.39 -3.72
N MET A 49 5.79 -9.45 -2.98
CA MET A 49 4.50 -8.95 -3.47
C MET A 49 4.52 -7.44 -3.74
N SER A 50 5.15 -6.65 -2.86
CA SER A 50 5.31 -5.20 -3.07
C SER A 50 6.12 -4.89 -4.34
N ALA A 51 7.18 -5.66 -4.63
CA ALA A 51 7.95 -5.52 -5.86
C ALA A 51 7.12 -5.82 -7.12
N LEU A 52 6.23 -6.81 -7.08
CA LEU A 52 5.31 -7.10 -8.19
C LEU A 52 4.26 -5.99 -8.39
N VAL A 53 3.71 -5.44 -7.29
CA VAL A 53 2.80 -4.29 -7.36
C VAL A 53 3.51 -3.06 -7.93
N MET A 54 4.77 -2.82 -7.54
CA MET A 54 5.61 -1.76 -8.11
C MET A 54 5.82 -1.96 -9.61
N LEU A 55 6.09 -3.20 -10.05
CA LEU A 55 6.21 -3.54 -11.47
C LEU A 55 4.91 -3.25 -12.23
N LEU A 56 3.76 -3.58 -11.65
CA LEU A 56 2.45 -3.32 -12.25
C LEU A 56 2.22 -1.81 -12.45
N PHE A 57 2.53 -0.98 -11.45
CA PHE A 57 2.45 0.47 -11.58
C PHE A 57 3.42 1.02 -12.63
N TYR A 58 4.65 0.50 -12.68
CA TYR A 58 5.61 0.87 -13.70
C TYR A 58 5.12 0.54 -15.12
N LEU A 59 4.56 -0.66 -15.31
CA LEU A 59 4.00 -1.07 -16.60
C LEU A 59 2.82 -0.17 -17.01
N THR A 60 1.93 0.10 -16.07
CA THR A 60 0.66 0.80 -16.33
C THR A 60 0.89 2.30 -16.55
N ALA A 61 1.69 2.95 -15.70
CA ALA A 61 1.92 4.38 -15.73
C ALA A 61 3.01 4.79 -16.74
N ASP A 62 4.19 4.17 -16.70
CA ASP A 62 5.33 4.59 -17.54
C ASP A 62 5.27 3.99 -18.95
N CYS A 63 4.80 2.75 -19.10
CA CYS A 63 4.73 2.09 -20.41
C CYS A 63 3.35 2.24 -21.06
N GLY A 64 2.27 2.02 -20.31
CA GLY A 64 0.89 2.14 -20.76
C GLY A 64 0.38 3.58 -20.85
N GLY A 65 1.08 4.55 -20.23
CA GLY A 65 0.71 5.97 -20.27
C GLY A 65 -0.54 6.32 -19.45
N ILE A 66 -1.09 5.37 -18.67
CA ILE A 66 -2.27 5.59 -17.85
C ILE A 66 -1.83 6.31 -16.57
N ARG A 67 -2.23 7.58 -16.42
CA ARG A 67 -1.98 8.34 -15.21
C ARG A 67 -3.14 8.15 -14.24
N PHE A 68 -2.84 7.78 -13.01
CA PHE A 68 -3.80 7.72 -11.91
C PHE A 68 -3.68 8.99 -11.04
N PRO A 69 -4.33 10.12 -11.42
CA PRO A 69 -4.16 11.38 -10.71
C PRO A 69 -4.59 11.28 -9.24
N PHE A 70 -5.61 10.47 -8.93
CA PHE A 70 -6.09 10.28 -7.56
C PHE A 70 -5.03 9.61 -6.66
N ILE A 71 -4.42 8.51 -7.13
CA ILE A 71 -3.33 7.83 -6.43
C ILE A 71 -2.14 8.78 -6.25
N GLY A 72 -1.80 9.55 -7.29
CA GLY A 72 -0.69 10.51 -7.21
C GLY A 72 -0.91 11.61 -6.17
N LYS A 73 -2.13 12.13 -6.05
CA LYS A 73 -2.50 13.17 -5.07
C LYS A 73 -2.43 12.65 -3.63
N ILE A 74 -3.01 11.48 -3.38
CA ILE A 74 -2.96 10.83 -2.06
C ILE A 74 -1.53 10.43 -1.71
N GLY A 75 -0.78 9.89 -2.67
CA GLY A 75 0.61 9.47 -2.47
C GLY A 75 1.55 10.61 -2.10
N ARG A 76 1.28 11.84 -2.57
CA ARG A 76 2.15 13.00 -2.29
C ARG A 76 2.18 13.41 -0.82
N ASN A 77 1.13 13.10 -0.07
CA ASN A 77 1.00 13.38 1.36
C ASN A 77 0.78 12.09 2.18
N ALA A 78 1.34 10.97 1.73
CA ALA A 78 1.10 9.64 2.33
C ALA A 78 1.38 9.59 3.84
N LEU A 79 2.39 10.31 4.32
CA LEU A 79 2.73 10.36 5.75
C LEU A 79 1.66 11.09 6.58
N VAL A 80 1.15 12.23 6.08
CA VAL A 80 0.06 12.97 6.73
C VAL A 80 -1.21 12.10 6.78
N LEU A 81 -1.54 11.45 5.67
CA LEU A 81 -2.66 10.51 5.58
C LEU A 81 -2.51 9.33 6.54
N TYR A 82 -1.30 8.80 6.71
CA TYR A 82 -1.02 7.72 7.65
C TYR A 82 -1.28 8.13 9.10
N ILE A 83 -0.79 9.30 9.51
CA ILE A 83 -1.03 9.84 10.86
C ILE A 83 -2.53 10.12 11.06
N LEU A 84 -3.18 10.74 10.08
CA LEU A 84 -4.59 11.08 10.16
C LEU A 84 -5.50 9.84 10.24
N HIS A 85 -5.18 8.80 9.47
CA HIS A 85 -5.85 7.51 9.54
C HIS A 85 -5.77 6.92 10.95
N HIS A 86 -4.59 6.94 11.57
CA HIS A 86 -4.40 6.44 12.93
C HIS A 86 -5.22 7.24 13.95
N LEU A 87 -5.26 8.57 13.82
CA LEU A 87 -6.09 9.43 14.66
C LEU A 87 -7.58 9.08 14.52
N PHE A 88 -8.04 8.84 13.30
CA PHE A 88 -9.44 8.52 13.02
C PHE A 88 -9.84 7.14 13.56
N ILE A 89 -8.95 6.14 13.48
CA ILE A 89 -9.17 4.83 14.12
C ILE A 89 -9.30 4.99 15.63
N LEU A 90 -8.44 5.80 16.26
CA LEU A 90 -8.49 6.04 17.70
C LEU A 90 -9.84 6.64 18.10
N LEU A 91 -10.34 7.64 17.35
CA LEU A 91 -11.67 8.20 17.59
C LEU A 91 -12.80 7.20 17.34
N LEU A 92 -12.73 6.39 16.27
CA LEU A 92 -13.75 5.36 16.02
C LEU A 92 -13.79 4.30 17.12
N ASN A 93 -12.65 3.92 17.69
CA ASN A 93 -12.58 2.94 18.77
C ASN A 93 -13.22 3.46 20.07
N VAL A 94 -13.24 4.78 20.28
CA VAL A 94 -13.95 5.42 21.40
C VAL A 94 -15.48 5.34 21.20
N VAL A 95 -15.95 5.36 19.96
CA VAL A 95 -17.39 5.43 19.63
C VAL A 95 -18.01 4.05 19.33
N LEU A 96 -17.23 3.08 18.82
CA LEU A 96 -17.71 1.75 18.43
C LEU A 96 -17.11 0.64 19.32
N PRO A 97 -17.94 -0.21 19.96
CA PRO A 97 -17.47 -1.42 20.63
C PRO A 97 -16.86 -2.41 19.62
N PRO A 98 -15.82 -3.17 20.01
CA PRO A 98 -15.14 -4.13 19.13
C PRO A 98 -16.00 -5.33 18.69
N ALA A 99 -17.22 -5.48 19.22
CA ALA A 99 -18.17 -6.54 18.90
C ALA A 99 -19.29 -6.09 17.92
N SER A 100 -19.02 -5.07 17.10
CA SER A 100 -20.03 -4.48 16.20
C SER A 100 -20.30 -5.36 14.96
N PRO A 101 -21.57 -5.51 14.54
CA PRO A 101 -21.92 -6.27 13.34
C PRO A 101 -21.33 -5.63 12.06
N LEU A 102 -21.07 -6.45 11.04
CA LEU A 102 -20.47 -6.03 9.76
C LEU A 102 -21.19 -4.83 9.12
N CYS A 103 -22.51 -4.73 9.31
CA CYS A 103 -23.33 -3.63 8.80
C CYS A 103 -22.94 -2.24 9.35
N LEU A 104 -22.28 -2.15 10.51
CA LEU A 104 -21.75 -0.89 11.05
C LEU A 104 -20.28 -0.66 10.71
N VAL A 105 -19.50 -1.75 10.58
CA VAL A 105 -18.07 -1.67 10.25
C VAL A 105 -17.86 -1.20 8.81
N VAL A 106 -18.64 -1.72 7.86
CA VAL A 106 -18.54 -1.35 6.43
C VAL A 106 -18.80 0.15 6.20
N PRO A 107 -19.89 0.76 6.71
CA PRO A 107 -20.10 2.20 6.53
C PRO A 107 -19.07 3.02 7.30
N ALA A 108 -18.64 2.61 8.50
CA ALA A 108 -17.58 3.30 9.22
C ALA A 108 -16.25 3.30 8.45
N ALA A 109 -15.88 2.17 7.84
CA ALA A 109 -14.72 2.07 6.97
C ALA A 109 -14.86 2.94 5.70
N ALA A 110 -16.05 2.95 5.09
CA ALA A 110 -16.33 3.82 3.94
C ALA A 110 -16.20 5.30 4.29
N VAL A 111 -16.76 5.73 5.43
CA VAL A 111 -16.63 7.10 5.94
C VAL A 111 -15.17 7.44 6.20
N LEU A 112 -14.40 6.53 6.81
CA LEU A 112 -12.97 6.74 7.04
C LEU A 112 -12.21 6.92 5.73
N LEU A 113 -12.46 6.06 4.73
CA LEU A 113 -11.83 6.14 3.41
C LEU A 113 -12.20 7.43 2.69
N LEU A 114 -13.46 7.89 2.77
CA LEU A 114 -13.90 9.16 2.20
C LEU A 114 -13.27 10.35 2.93
N ALA A 115 -13.16 10.30 4.26
CA ALA A 115 -12.52 11.35 5.05
C ALA A 115 -11.02 11.44 4.78
N CYS A 116 -10.30 10.32 4.79
CA CYS A 116 -8.88 10.29 4.41
C CYS A 116 -8.67 10.68 2.95
N GLY A 117 -9.44 10.12 2.01
CA GLY A 117 -9.35 10.48 0.60
C GLY A 117 -9.61 11.98 0.35
N GLY A 118 -10.68 12.50 0.95
CA GLY A 118 -11.05 13.91 0.86
C GLY A 118 -10.00 14.85 1.45
N THR A 119 -9.46 14.52 2.63
CA THR A 119 -8.38 15.31 3.25
C THR A 119 -7.10 15.26 2.43
N GLY A 120 -6.76 14.12 1.83
CA GLY A 120 -5.62 14.00 0.90
C GLY A 120 -5.76 14.90 -0.33
N ILE A 121 -6.96 14.96 -0.93
CA ILE A 121 -7.26 15.84 -2.08
C ILE A 121 -7.29 17.30 -1.66
N PHE A 122 -7.86 17.61 -0.48
CA PHE A 122 -7.92 18.96 0.05
C PHE A 122 -6.52 19.53 0.34
N LEU A 123 -5.62 18.70 0.91
CA LEU A 123 -4.25 19.10 1.18
C LEU A 123 -3.46 19.37 -0.12
N ASP A 124 -3.67 18.54 -1.16
CA ASP A 124 -3.10 18.75 -2.50
C ASP A 124 -3.64 20.04 -3.14
N TRP A 125 -4.95 20.31 -3.02
CA TRP A 125 -5.57 21.55 -3.52
C TRP A 125 -4.99 22.81 -2.85
N LYS A 126 -4.65 22.71 -1.56
CA LYS A 126 -4.04 23.80 -0.80
C LYS A 126 -2.52 23.94 -1.02
N GLY A 127 -1.90 23.01 -1.77
CA GLY A 127 -0.46 23.02 -2.05
C GLY A 127 0.43 22.80 -0.83
N TRP A 128 -0.13 22.35 0.30
CA TRP A 128 0.63 22.09 1.52
C TRP A 128 1.31 20.73 1.43
N HIS A 129 2.59 20.77 1.07
CA HIS A 129 3.48 19.62 1.03
C HIS A 129 4.34 19.65 2.28
N VAL A 130 3.95 18.89 3.28
CA VAL A 130 4.75 18.76 4.51
C VAL A 130 5.99 17.95 4.15
N ARG A 131 7.12 18.63 3.98
CA ARG A 131 8.43 18.01 3.86
C ARG A 131 8.99 17.87 5.28
N LEU A 132 8.63 16.79 5.96
CA LEU A 132 9.32 16.37 7.18
C LEU A 132 10.56 15.55 6.79
#